data_AF-A0A0R0CLR4-F1
#
_entry.id   AF-A0A0R0CLR4-F1
#
_cell.length_a   1.000
_cell.length_b   1.000
_cell.length_c   1.000
_cell.angle_alpha   90.00
_cell.angle_beta   90.00
_cell.angle_gamma   90.00
#
_symmetry.space_group_name_H-M   'P 1'
#
loop_
_entity.id
_entity.type
_entity.pdbx_description
1 polymer ?
#
loop_
_entity_poly.entity_id
_entity_poly.type
_entity_poly.pdbx_seq_one_letter_code
_entity_poly.pdbx_strand_id
1 'polypeptide(L)'
;MGLNRHIRRRVNIHAWRARYFWLDTPAGRRAQVATFCFAVLVVILQLIQLAVASLAPPPTGEPVKAVYWWVVQLIILVVSAAISYAMRPKTEKPKPVAGDAPTVEDGADVKHHFGDCWVGDEFLQAWRVTGTKPIKTKGGKK
;
A
#
# COMPACT_ATOMS: atom_id res chain seq x y z
N MET A 1 -39.55 -7.35 1.67
CA MET A 1 -38.07 -7.33 1.74
C MET A 1 -37.62 -5.95 2.23
N GLY A 2 -37.03 -5.88 3.42
CA GLY A 2 -36.98 -4.66 4.23
C GLY A 2 -36.03 -3.56 3.77
N LEU A 3 -36.43 -2.31 4.05
CA LEU A 3 -35.70 -1.05 3.89
C LEU A 3 -34.21 -1.13 4.28
N ASN A 4 -33.90 -1.88 5.34
CA ASN A 4 -32.53 -2.13 5.82
C ASN A 4 -31.60 -2.76 4.77
N ARG A 5 -32.10 -3.63 3.89
CA ARG A 5 -31.29 -4.23 2.81
C ARG A 5 -30.93 -3.18 1.76
N HIS A 6 -31.86 -2.28 1.44
CA HIS A 6 -31.62 -1.19 0.48
C HIS A 6 -30.62 -0.16 1.01
N ILE A 7 -30.72 0.20 2.29
CA ILE A 7 -29.77 1.11 2.94
C ILE A 7 -28.37 0.48 2.97
N ARG A 8 -28.23 -0.76 3.44
CA ARG A 8 -26.92 -1.46 3.48
C ARG A 8 -26.30 -1.56 2.08
N ARG A 9 -27.09 -1.85 1.05
CA ARG A 9 -26.61 -1.89 -0.34
C ARG A 9 -26.09 -0.52 -0.80
N ARG A 10 -26.82 0.57 -0.52
CA ARG A 10 -26.39 1.92 -0.89
C ARG A 10 -25.11 2.32 -0.17
N VAL A 11 -25.02 2.08 1.13
CA VAL A 11 -23.80 2.35 1.91
C VAL A 11 -22.62 1.58 1.34
N ASN A 12 -22.78 0.29 1.03
CA ASN A 12 -21.70 -0.50 0.43
C ASN A 12 -21.24 0.06 -0.93
N ILE A 13 -22.17 0.49 -1.80
CA ILE A 13 -21.83 1.07 -3.10
C ILE A 13 -21.07 2.39 -2.92
N HIS A 14 -21.55 3.29 -2.06
CA HIS A 14 -20.90 4.57 -1.83
C HIS A 14 -19.55 4.41 -1.12
N ALA A 15 -19.42 3.50 -0.16
CA ALA A 15 -18.17 3.18 0.51
C ALA A 15 -17.15 2.61 -0.49
N TRP A 16 -17.57 1.70 -1.37
CA TRP A 16 -16.71 1.16 -2.42
C TRP A 16 -16.25 2.25 -3.39
N ARG A 17 -17.16 3.12 -3.85
CA ARG A 17 -16.82 4.25 -4.74
C ARG A 17 -15.85 5.23 -4.08
N ALA A 18 -16.05 5.55 -2.80
CA ALA A 18 -15.16 6.41 -2.05
C ALA A 18 -13.76 5.80 -1.91
N ARG A 19 -13.68 4.50 -1.57
CA ARG A 19 -12.42 3.77 -1.50
C ARG A 19 -11.70 3.73 -2.84
N TYR A 20 -12.43 3.40 -3.91
CA TYR A 20 -11.91 3.34 -5.27
C TYR A 20 -11.38 4.71 -5.70
N PHE A 21 -12.15 5.78 -5.47
CA PHE A 21 -11.69 7.14 -5.70
C PHE A 21 -10.40 7.43 -4.93
N TRP A 22 -10.38 7.17 -3.62
CA TRP A 22 -9.26 7.53 -2.74
C TRP A 22 -7.98 6.77 -3.04
N LEU A 23 -8.04 5.45 -3.30
CA LEU A 23 -6.86 4.59 -3.43
C LEU A 23 -6.45 4.31 -4.87
N ASP A 24 -7.42 4.14 -5.77
CA ASP A 24 -7.16 3.53 -7.08
C ASP A 24 -7.13 4.55 -8.22
N THR A 25 -7.57 5.80 -8.00
CA THR A 25 -7.58 6.85 -9.03
C THR A 25 -6.41 7.85 -8.90
N PRO A 26 -5.89 8.39 -10.02
CA PRO A 26 -4.89 9.46 -9.99
C PRO A 26 -5.40 10.73 -9.29
N ALA A 27 -6.70 11.01 -9.40
CA ALA A 27 -7.34 12.13 -8.73
C ALA A 27 -7.35 11.95 -7.20
N GLY A 28 -7.61 10.73 -6.71
CA GLY A 28 -7.51 10.38 -5.29
C GLY A 28 -6.11 10.61 -4.73
N ARG A 29 -5.08 10.26 -5.48
CA ARG A 29 -3.68 10.55 -5.08
C ARG A 29 -3.41 12.04 -4.94
N ARG A 30 -3.94 12.88 -5.84
CA ARG A 30 -3.83 14.34 -5.71
C ARG A 30 -4.60 14.85 -4.49
N ALA A 31 -5.79 14.31 -4.24
CA ALA A 31 -6.59 14.65 -3.07
C ALA A 31 -5.84 14.28 -1.77
N GLN A 32 -5.23 13.10 -1.68
CA GLN A 32 -4.40 12.69 -0.54
C GLN A 32 -3.26 13.69 -0.27
N VAL A 33 -2.54 14.11 -1.31
CA VAL A 33 -1.47 15.10 -1.18
C VAL A 33 -2.02 16.45 -0.73
N ALA A 34 -3.14 16.90 -1.30
CA ALA A 34 -3.79 18.14 -0.88
C ALA A 34 -4.25 18.09 0.58
N THR A 35 -4.87 16.98 1.02
CA THR A 35 -5.26 16.75 2.42
C THR A 35 -4.06 16.75 3.34
N PHE A 36 -2.95 16.13 2.93
CA PHE A 36 -1.70 16.16 3.70
C PHE A 36 -1.15 17.59 3.84
N CYS A 37 -1.04 18.34 2.74
CA CYS A 37 -0.59 19.73 2.77
C CYS A 37 -1.51 20.60 3.65
N PHE A 38 -2.83 20.41 3.56
CA PHE A 38 -3.79 21.11 4.40
C PHE A 38 -3.61 20.76 5.89
N ALA A 39 -3.44 19.48 6.22
CA ALA A 39 -3.18 19.06 7.60
C ALA A 39 -1.88 19.68 8.16
N VAL A 40 -0.82 19.74 7.36
CA VAL A 40 0.43 20.43 7.74
C VAL A 40 0.19 21.92 7.99
N LEU A 41 -0.56 22.59 7.13
CA LEU A 41 -0.90 24.01 7.33
C LEU A 41 -1.69 24.24 8.63
N VAL A 42 -2.67 23.37 8.93
CA VAL A 42 -3.43 23.44 10.20
C VAL A 42 -2.51 23.28 11.41
N VAL A 43 -1.55 22.34 11.35
CA VAL A 43 -0.56 22.16 12.41
C VAL A 43 0.33 23.40 12.55
N ILE A 44 0.81 23.98 11.45
CA ILE A 44 1.63 25.21 11.50
C ILE A 44 0.85 26.36 12.13
N LEU A 45 -0.40 26.59 11.69
CA LEU A 45 -1.27 27.61 12.28
C LEU A 45 -1.47 27.38 13.77
N GLN A 46 -1.60 26.12 14.19
CA GLN A 46 -1.77 25.80 15.58
C GLN A 46 -0.51 26.04 16.42
N LEU A 47 0.66 25.75 15.87
CA LEU A 47 1.94 26.07 16.51
C LEU A 47 2.13 27.59 16.64
N ILE A 48 1.70 28.36 15.64
CA ILE A 48 1.72 29.83 15.70
C ILE A 48 0.78 30.32 16.81
N GLN A 49 -0.45 29.79 16.89
CA GLN A 49 -1.39 30.14 17.96
C GLN A 49 -0.82 29.82 19.35
N LEU A 50 -0.15 28.67 19.49
CA LEU A 50 0.54 28.30 20.73
C LEU A 50 1.68 29.27 21.06
N ALA A 51 2.52 29.61 20.08
CA ALA A 51 3.63 30.54 20.26
C ALA A 51 3.14 31.92 20.70
N VAL A 52 2.08 32.45 20.09
CA VAL A 52 1.46 33.71 20.49
C VAL A 52 0.86 33.61 21.90
N ALA A 53 0.15 32.52 22.20
CA ALA A 53 -0.41 32.29 23.53
C ALA A 53 0.66 32.17 24.63
N SER A 54 1.84 31.65 24.30
CA SER A 54 2.96 31.54 25.25
C SER A 54 3.61 32.88 25.62
N LEU A 55 3.44 33.90 24.77
CA LEU A 55 3.95 35.26 25.02
C LEU A 55 3.00 36.07 25.92
N ALA A 56 1.73 35.67 26.05
CA ALA A 56 0.78 36.32 26.92
C ALA A 56 0.83 35.68 28.33
N PRO A 57 1.01 36.48 29.41
CA PRO A 57 0.96 35.93 30.76
C PRO A 57 -0.42 35.32 31.02
N PRO A 58 -0.49 34.13 31.65
CA PRO A 58 -1.77 33.47 31.91
C PRO A 58 -2.62 34.34 32.84
N PRO A 59 -3.92 34.54 32.53
CA PRO A 59 -4.81 35.29 33.41
C PRO A 59 -4.90 34.60 34.77
N THR A 60 -4.58 35.32 35.84
CA THR A 60 -4.64 34.82 37.22
C THR A 60 -6.10 34.57 37.61
N GLY A 61 -6.48 33.29 37.82
CA GLY A 61 -7.78 32.90 38.37
C GLY A 61 -8.68 32.05 37.47
N GLU A 62 -8.31 31.82 36.21
CA GLU A 62 -9.04 30.89 35.32
C GLU A 62 -8.30 29.54 35.22
N PRO A 63 -9.01 28.39 35.13
CA PRO A 63 -8.34 27.11 34.84
C PRO A 63 -7.61 27.25 33.50
N VAL A 64 -6.30 27.01 33.51
CA VAL A 64 -5.41 27.09 32.34
C VAL A 64 -6.13 26.50 31.13
N LYS A 65 -6.55 27.39 30.22
CA LYS A 65 -7.51 27.07 29.16
C LYS A 65 -7.09 25.80 28.42
N ALA A 66 -8.08 24.96 28.13
CA ALA A 66 -8.03 23.69 27.41
C ALA A 66 -7.20 23.70 26.10
N VAL A 67 -6.80 24.89 25.64
CA VAL A 67 -5.94 25.16 24.49
C VAL A 67 -4.60 24.39 24.56
N TYR A 68 -3.95 24.38 25.72
CA TYR A 68 -2.67 23.67 25.86
C TYR A 68 -2.84 22.15 25.76
N TRP A 69 -3.95 21.63 26.27
CA TRP A 69 -4.19 20.19 26.36
C TRP A 69 -4.44 19.55 25.00
N TRP A 70 -5.18 20.21 24.10
CA TRP A 70 -5.43 19.67 22.76
C TRP A 70 -4.21 19.75 21.84
N VAL A 71 -3.32 20.74 22.03
CA VAL A 71 -2.05 20.81 21.29
C VAL A 71 -1.12 19.66 21.68
N VAL A 72 -1.03 19.35 22.98
CA VAL A 72 -0.28 18.17 23.45
C VAL A 72 -0.87 16.88 22.86
N GLN A 73 -2.19 16.74 22.83
CA GLN A 73 -2.84 15.59 22.18
C GLN A 73 -2.54 15.49 20.67
N LEU A 74 -2.52 16.62 19.95
CA LEU A 74 -2.14 16.64 18.53
C LEU A 74 -0.68 16.24 18.31
N ILE A 75 0.23 16.70 19.16
CA ILE A 75 1.64 16.31 19.09
C ILE A 75 1.77 14.79 19.32
N ILE A 76 1.10 14.25 20.34
CA ILE A 76 1.08 12.81 20.61
C ILE A 76 0.51 12.02 19.42
N LEU A 77 -0.55 12.52 18.77
CA LEU A 77 -1.12 11.91 17.58
C LEU A 77 -0.12 11.89 16.40
N VAL A 78 0.58 12.99 16.15
CA VAL A 78 1.57 13.07 15.07
C VAL A 78 2.76 12.14 15.35
N VAL A 79 3.26 12.11 16.58
CA VAL A 79 4.36 11.23 17.00
C VAL A 79 3.96 9.76 16.88
N SER A 80 2.78 9.38 17.36
CA SER A 80 2.30 7.99 17.26
C SER A 80 2.07 7.53 15.82
N ALA A 81 1.56 8.43 14.95
CA ALA A 81 1.44 8.16 13.52
C ALA A 81 2.81 7.99 12.84
N ALA A 82 3.80 8.82 13.18
CA ALA A 82 5.16 8.71 12.66
C ALA A 82 5.83 7.40 13.08
N ILE A 83 5.70 7.00 14.36
CA ILE A 83 6.21 5.73 14.88
C ILE A 83 5.55 4.55 14.16
N SER A 84 4.23 4.58 14.01
CA SER A 84 3.48 3.52 13.31
C SER A 84 3.89 3.39 11.84
N TYR A 85 4.23 4.50 11.19
CA TYR A 85 4.77 4.48 9.84
C TYR A 85 6.20 3.90 9.79
N ALA A 86 7.06 4.29 10.74
CA ALA A 86 8.43 3.80 10.83
C ALA A 86 8.51 2.30 11.19
N MET A 87 7.60 1.81 12.05
CA MET A 87 7.52 0.41 12.46
C MET A 87 6.76 -0.49 11.47
N ARG A 88 6.23 0.08 10.37
CA ARG A 88 5.49 -0.71 9.38
C ARG A 88 6.40 -1.80 8.77
N PRO A 89 5.99 -3.07 8.79
CA PRO A 89 6.78 -4.15 8.20
C PRO A 89 6.97 -3.87 6.71
N LYS A 90 8.23 -3.91 6.26
CA LYS A 90 8.59 -3.67 4.88
C LYS A 90 8.14 -4.87 4.05
N THR A 91 7.29 -4.64 3.05
CA THR A 91 6.81 -5.70 2.17
C THR A 91 8.01 -6.38 1.51
N GLU A 92 8.11 -7.70 1.69
CA GLU A 92 9.14 -8.50 1.02
C GLU A 92 8.98 -8.35 -0.50
N LYS A 93 10.10 -8.11 -1.18
CA LYS A 93 10.10 -8.07 -2.64
C LYS A 93 9.80 -9.48 -3.14
N PRO A 94 8.93 -9.66 -4.16
CA PRO A 94 8.69 -10.98 -4.73
C PRO A 94 10.04 -11.57 -5.17
N LYS A 95 10.42 -12.67 -4.55
CA LYS A 95 11.62 -13.43 -4.94
C LYS A 95 11.36 -14.03 -6.31
N PRO A 96 12.30 -13.94 -7.26
CA PRO A 96 12.15 -14.63 -8.55
C PRO A 96 12.04 -16.13 -8.27
N VAL A 97 11.07 -16.78 -8.91
CA VAL A 97 10.90 -18.23 -8.84
C VAL A 97 12.17 -18.86 -9.43
N ALA A 98 13.00 -19.44 -8.58
CA ALA A 98 14.03 -20.37 -9.00
C ALA A 98 13.29 -21.68 -9.29
N GLY A 99 12.93 -21.90 -10.56
CA GLY A 99 12.41 -23.20 -10.97
C GLY A 99 13.59 -24.16 -11.01
N ASP A 100 13.52 -25.25 -10.25
CA ASP A 100 14.45 -26.36 -10.39
C ASP A 100 14.34 -26.89 -11.82
N ALA A 101 15.46 -26.85 -12.54
CA ALA A 101 15.50 -27.36 -13.90
C ALA A 101 15.32 -28.88 -13.85
N PRO A 102 14.42 -29.46 -14.67
CA PRO A 102 14.32 -30.90 -14.76
C PRO A 102 15.64 -31.48 -15.25
N THR A 103 16.19 -32.44 -14.52
CA THR A 103 17.37 -33.21 -14.93
C THR A 103 16.95 -34.21 -16.01
N VAL A 104 17.51 -34.05 -17.21
CA VAL A 104 17.34 -34.97 -18.34
C VAL A 104 18.65 -35.72 -18.55
N GLU A 105 18.58 -37.01 -18.86
CA GLU A 105 19.74 -37.79 -19.29
C GLU A 105 20.11 -37.39 -20.73
N ASP A 106 21.26 -36.76 -20.91
CA ASP A 106 21.73 -36.31 -22.21
C ASP A 106 22.37 -37.49 -22.97
N GLY A 107 21.98 -37.70 -24.24
CA GLY A 107 22.52 -38.77 -25.10
C GLY A 107 21.59 -39.96 -25.37
N ALA A 108 20.28 -39.83 -25.18
CA ALA A 108 19.33 -40.85 -25.61
C ALA A 108 19.30 -40.97 -27.15
N ASP A 109 19.42 -42.20 -27.67
CA ASP A 109 19.34 -42.48 -29.10
C ASP A 109 17.95 -42.14 -29.66
N VAL A 110 17.93 -41.54 -30.86
CA VAL A 110 16.69 -41.21 -31.57
C VAL A 110 16.07 -42.50 -32.11
N LYS A 111 14.97 -42.95 -31.49
CA LYS A 111 14.24 -44.13 -31.96
C LYS A 111 13.40 -43.78 -33.18
N HIS A 112 13.52 -44.59 -34.23
CA HIS A 112 12.65 -44.51 -35.41
C HIS A 112 11.51 -45.51 -35.29
N HIS A 113 10.28 -45.03 -35.33
CA HIS A 113 9.07 -45.84 -35.32
C HIS A 113 8.42 -45.85 -36.71
N PHE A 114 8.01 -47.03 -37.19
CA PHE A 114 7.34 -47.21 -38.47
C PHE A 114 5.98 -47.91 -38.27
N GLY A 115 4.92 -47.38 -38.87
CA GLY A 115 3.54 -47.87 -38.73
C GLY A 115 2.78 -47.20 -37.58
N ASP A 116 1.52 -47.62 -37.37
CA ASP A 116 0.64 -47.06 -36.33
C ASP A 116 0.92 -47.75 -34.98
N CYS A 117 1.79 -47.14 -34.18
CA CYS A 117 2.10 -47.60 -32.83
C CYS A 117 2.07 -46.45 -31.82
N TRP A 118 1.63 -46.74 -30.59
CA TRP A 118 1.68 -45.80 -29.48
C TRP A 118 3.10 -45.75 -28.90
N VAL A 119 3.67 -44.55 -28.81
CA VAL A 119 4.99 -44.30 -28.21
C VAL A 119 4.78 -43.68 -26.83
N GLY A 120 5.32 -44.34 -25.79
CA GLY A 120 5.17 -43.93 -24.39
C GLY A 120 6.39 -43.22 -23.80
N ASP A 121 7.39 -42.89 -24.62
CA ASP A 121 8.59 -42.18 -24.16
C ASP A 121 8.30 -40.67 -24.09
N GLU A 122 8.25 -40.13 -22.88
CA GLU A 122 8.21 -38.69 -22.62
C GLU A 122 9.65 -38.16 -22.49
N PHE A 123 10.10 -37.36 -23.46
CA PHE A 123 11.38 -36.67 -23.37
C PHE A 123 11.18 -35.16 -23.42
N LEU A 124 11.92 -34.44 -22.59
CA LEU A 124 11.85 -32.99 -22.52
C LEU A 124 12.87 -32.37 -23.47
N GLN A 125 12.43 -31.96 -24.66
CA GLN A 125 13.33 -31.42 -25.69
C GLN A 125 13.84 -30.00 -25.41
N ALA A 126 13.01 -29.16 -24.77
CA ALA A 126 13.37 -27.79 -24.46
C ALA A 126 12.66 -27.32 -23.19
N TRP A 127 13.45 -26.88 -22.22
CA TRP A 127 12.96 -26.22 -21.01
C TRP A 127 13.28 -24.74 -21.04
N ARG A 128 12.31 -23.90 -20.68
CA ARG A 128 12.54 -22.48 -20.45
C ARG A 128 11.85 -22.04 -19.16
N VAL A 129 12.63 -21.45 -18.26
CA VAL A 129 12.08 -20.79 -17.07
C VAL A 129 11.19 -19.63 -17.52
N THR A 130 9.88 -19.80 -17.38
CA THR A 130 8.87 -18.78 -17.70
C THR A 130 8.51 -18.06 -16.41
N GLY A 131 9.04 -16.86 -16.19
CA GLY A 131 8.75 -16.08 -14.98
C GLY A 131 9.69 -14.93 -14.62
N THR A 132 10.60 -14.52 -15.50
CA THR A 132 11.70 -13.60 -15.16
C THR A 132 11.49 -12.16 -15.63
N LYS A 133 10.31 -11.58 -15.43
CA LYS A 133 10.19 -10.11 -15.40
C LYS A 133 10.00 -9.65 -13.96
N PRO A 134 11.08 -9.45 -13.19
CA PRO A 134 10.97 -8.71 -11.94
C PRO A 134 10.39 -7.33 -12.28
N ILE A 135 9.27 -6.97 -11.64
CA ILE A 135 8.71 -5.62 -11.75
C ILE A 135 9.81 -4.67 -11.28
N LYS A 136 10.40 -3.92 -12.22
CA LYS A 136 11.48 -2.96 -11.92
C LYS A 136 10.97 -1.99 -10.85
N THR A 137 11.48 -2.13 -9.62
CA THR A 137 11.16 -1.22 -8.52
C THR A 137 11.75 0.18 -8.73
N LYS A 138 12.69 0.33 -9.67
CA LYS A 138 13.24 1.61 -10.12
C LYS A 138 13.20 1.71 -11.65
N GLY A 139 11.99 1.76 -12.20
CA GLY A 139 11.72 2.38 -13.49
C GLY A 139 11.19 3.79 -13.24
N GLY A 140 12.04 4.66 -12.70
CA GLY A 140 11.72 6.07 -12.53
C GLY A 140 11.49 6.71 -13.89
N LYS A 141 10.44 7.53 -13.97
CA LYS A 141 10.18 8.45 -15.08
C LYS A 141 11.48 9.19 -15.43
N LYS A 142 11.86 9.14 -16.70
CA LYS A 142 12.24 10.37 -17.41
C LYS A 142 10.94 10.96 -17.94
#